data_AF-A0A416Z966-F1
#
_entry.id   AF-A0A416Z966-F1
#
_cell.length_a   1.000
_cell.length_b   1.000
_cell.length_c   1.000
_cell.angle_alpha   90.00
_cell.angle_beta   90.00
_cell.angle_gamma   90.00
#
_symmetry.space_group_name_H-M   'P 1'
#
loop_
_entity.id
_entity.type
_entity.pdbx_description
1 polymer ?
#
loop_
_entity_poly.entity_id
_entity_poly.type
_entity_poly.pdbx_seq_one_letter_code
_entity_poly.pdbx_strand_id
1 'polypeptide(L)' 'MFHLFRKDIEKHCAYCKSGSVINEGQVICSRRGVVDSADHCRHFCYDPLKRVPPRPATLNDKYTSEDFSL' A
#
# COMPACT_ATOMS: atom_id res chain seq x y z
N MET A 1 16.36 -15.28 -2.21
CA MET A 1 15.00 -15.77 -1.87
C MET A 1 14.08 -14.57 -1.70
N PHE A 2 13.22 -14.26 -2.68
CA PHE A 2 12.28 -13.14 -2.57
C PHE A 2 11.20 -13.50 -1.55
N HIS A 3 11.24 -12.90 -0.36
CA HIS A 3 10.17 -13.02 0.62
C HIS A 3 8.99 -12.16 0.15
N LEU A 4 7.93 -12.81 -0.33
CA LEU A 4 6.71 -12.15 -0.81
C LEU A 4 6.03 -11.29 0.28
N PHE A 5 6.29 -11.59 1.56
CA PHE A 5 5.78 -10.84 2.70
C PHE A 5 6.95 -10.38 3.57
N ARG A 6 7.30 -9.09 3.48
CA ARG A 6 8.30 -8.49 4.36
C ARG A 6 7.73 -8.44 5.79
N LYS A 7 8.46 -8.96 6.77
CA LYS A 7 8.09 -8.84 8.19
C LYS A 7 8.34 -7.42 8.71
N ASP A 8 9.36 -6.76 8.17
CA ASP A 8 9.81 -5.43 8.58
C ASP A 8 9.21 -4.36 7.66
N ILE A 9 7.89 -4.18 7.74
CA ILE A 9 7.20 -3.08 7.05
C ILE A 9 7.11 -1.89 8.00
N GLU A 10 7.50 -0.71 7.52
CA GLU A 10 7.30 0.53 8.26
C GLU A 10 5.81 0.73 8.58
N LYS A 11 5.55 0.99 9.86
CA LYS A 11 4.19 1.19 10.35
C LYS A 11 3.77 2.61 9.97
N HIS A 12 2.75 2.73 9.16
CA HIS A 12 2.12 4.00 8.82
C HIS A 12 0.62 3.92 9.07
N CYS A 13 0.05 4.94 9.70
CA CYS A 13 -1.38 5.04 9.96
C CYS A 13 -2.21 4.92 8.68
N ALA A 14 -1.67 5.33 7.53
CA ALA A 14 -2.28 5.14 6.21
C ALA A 14 -2.57 3.66 5.89
N TYR A 15 -1.76 2.74 6.41
CA TYR A 15 -1.89 1.30 6.18
C TYR A 15 -2.55 0.57 7.36
N CYS A 16 -3.08 1.31 8.33
CA CYS A 16 -3.70 0.71 9.50
C CYS A 16 -5.16 0.35 9.22
N LYS A 17 -5.61 -0.85 9.63
CA LYS A 17 -7.00 -1.29 9.57
C LYS A 17 -7.96 -0.29 10.24
N SER A 18 -7.52 0.35 11.33
CA SER A 18 -8.32 1.29 12.14
C SER A 18 -8.29 2.76 11.68
N GLY A 19 -7.53 3.10 10.64
CA GLY A 19 -7.40 4.47 10.12
C GLY A 19 -8.05 4.63 8.74
N SER A 20 -8.71 5.74 8.47
CA SER A 20 -9.23 6.07 7.13
C SER A 20 -8.50 7.30 6.59
N VAL A 21 -7.95 7.21 5.39
CA VAL A 21 -7.29 8.35 4.72
C VAL A 21 -8.35 9.39 4.40
N ILE A 22 -8.11 10.63 4.82
CA ILE A 22 -9.02 11.76 4.52
C ILE A 22 -8.44 12.67 3.44
N ASN A 23 -7.11 12.83 3.41
CA ASN A 23 -6.36 13.63 2.43
C ASN A 23 -4.97 13.01 2.21
N GLU A 24 -4.16 13.57 1.30
CA GLU A 24 -2.83 13.05 0.93
C GLU A 24 -1.86 12.86 2.12
N GLY A 25 -2.01 13.62 3.20
CA GLY A 25 -1.14 13.55 4.37
C GLY A 25 -1.83 13.18 5.69
N GLN A 26 -3.14 12.98 5.71
CA GLN A 26 -3.90 12.83 6.96
C GLN A 26 -4.78 11.60 6.99
N VAL A 27 -4.86 11.00 8.17
CA VAL A 27 -5.65 9.81 8.45
C VAL A 27 -6.50 10.07 9.69
N ILE A 28 -7.79 9.75 9.63
CA ILE A 28 -8.64 9.72 10.81
C ILE A 28 -8.54 8.33 11.47
N CYS A 29 -7.94 8.29 12.64
CA CYS A 29 -7.81 7.10 13.47
C CYS A 29 -8.94 7.06 14.50
N SER A 30 -9.69 5.97 14.55
CA SER A 30 -10.74 5.74 15.57
C SER A 30 -10.26 5.86 17.03
N ARG A 31 -8.95 5.77 17.29
CA ARG A 31 -8.36 5.85 18.63
C ARG A 31 -7.64 7.16 18.95
N ARG A 32 -7.14 7.88 17.93
CA ARG A 32 -6.28 9.06 18.10
C ARG A 32 -6.82 10.33 17.43
N GLY A 33 -7.92 10.25 16.68
CA GLY A 33 -8.42 11.35 15.88
C GLY A 33 -7.59 11.54 14.60
N VAL A 34 -7.47 12.78 14.13
CA VAL A 34 -6.70 13.12 12.92
C VAL A 34 -5.21 13.05 13.24
N VAL A 35 -4.47 12.24 12.48
CA VAL A 35 -3.02 12.05 12.59
C VAL A 35 -2.37 12.14 11.21
N ASP A 36 -1.04 12.32 11.20
CA ASP A 36 -0.27 12.23 9.96
C ASP A 36 -0.32 10.81 9.38
N SER A 37 -0.38 10.72 8.06
CA SER A 37 -0.40 9.45 7.32
C SER A 37 0.80 8.54 7.63
N ALA A 38 1.98 9.13 7.87
CA ALA A 38 3.23 8.44 8.16
C ALA A 38 3.43 8.14 9.65
N ASP A 39 2.59 8.68 10.54
CA ASP A 39 2.63 8.38 11.98
C ASP A 39 2.30 6.91 12.26
N HIS A 40 2.53 6.43 13.47
CA HIS A 40 2.12 5.13 13.93
C HIS A 40 1.75 5.12 15.41
N CYS A 41 1.12 4.04 15.86
CA CYS A 41 0.85 3.84 17.28
C CYS A 41 1.01 2.37 17.65
N ARG A 42 1.05 2.10 18.96
CA ARG A 42 1.10 0.73 19.52
C ARG A 42 -0.07 -0.16 19.10
N HIS A 43 -1.17 0.41 18.61
CA HIS A 43 -2.36 -0.32 18.14
C HIS A 43 -2.39 -0.52 16.62
N PHE A 44 -1.29 -0.22 15.92
CA PHE A 44 -1.17 -0.43 14.48
C PHE A 44 -1.48 -1.90 14.11
N CYS A 45 -2.35 -2.08 13.12
CA CYS A 45 -2.68 -3.37 12.53
C CYS A 45 -2.66 -3.19 11.02
N TYR A 46 -1.75 -3.88 10.33
CA TYR A 46 -1.56 -3.73 8.89
C TYR A 46 -2.79 -4.23 8.11
N ASP A 47 -3.26 -3.41 7.17
CA ASP A 47 -4.30 -3.74 6.21
C ASP A 47 -3.71 -3.76 4.80
N PRO A 48 -3.47 -4.96 4.21
CA PRO A 48 -2.88 -5.09 2.89
C PRO A 48 -3.68 -4.40 1.78
N LEU A 49 -5.00 -4.26 1.94
CA LEU A 49 -5.88 -3.67 0.92
C LEU A 49 -5.75 -2.16 0.84
N LYS A 50 -5.18 -1.51 1.86
CA LYS A 50 -4.94 -0.06 1.87
C LYS A 50 -3.67 0.35 1.13
N ARG A 51 -2.86 -0.61 0.71
CA ARG A 51 -1.66 -0.32 -0.08
C ARG A 51 -2.04 -0.21 -1.55
N VAL A 52 -1.79 0.95 -2.13
CA VAL A 52 -2.00 1.19 -3.56
C VAL A 52 -0.67 0.92 -4.29
N PRO A 53 -0.58 -0.08 -5.18
CA PRO A 53 0.59 -0.28 -6.02
C PRO A 53 0.82 0.92 -6.94
N PRO A 54 2.07 1.18 -7.36
CA PRO A 54 2.31 2.14 -8.44
C PRO A 54 1.52 1.71 -9.68
N ARG A 55 1.13 2.69 -10.51
CA ARG A 55 0.44 2.38 -11.76
C ARG A 55 1.24 1.36 -12.56
N PRO A 56 0.59 0.30 -13.09
CA PRO A 56 1.27 -0.67 -13.92
C PRO A 56 1.91 0.02 -15.11
N ALA A 57 3.00 -0.56 -15.63
CA ALA A 57 3.62 -0.09 -16.84
C ALA A 57 2.60 -0.09 -17.99
N THR A 58 2.68 0.91 -18.86
CA THR A 58 1.91 0.92 -20.10
C THR A 58 2.27 -0.28 -20.94
N LEU A 59 1.26 -0.97 -21.46
CA LEU A 59 1.45 -2.08 -22.39
C LEU A 59 2.19 -1.58 -23.63
N ASN A 60 3.27 -2.27 -24.03
CA ASN A 60 3.91 -1.99 -25.30
C ASN A 60 3.16 -2.77 -26.38
N ASP A 61 2.31 -2.10 -27.17
CA ASP A 61 1.50 -2.74 -28.23
C ASP A 61 2.31 -3.29 -29.43
N LYS A 62 3.64 -3.35 -29.30
CA LYS A 62 4.55 -3.91 -30.30
C LYS A 62 4.82 -5.38 -29.97
N TYR A 63 3.83 -6.22 -30.24
CA TYR A 63 3.96 -7.67 -30.13
C TYR A 63 4.20 -8.28 -31.51
N THR A 64 5.07 -9.28 -31.59
CA THR A 64 5.23 -10.10 -32.79
C THR A 64 4.61 -11.48 -32.58
N SER A 65 4.39 -12.23 -33.65
CA SER A 65 3.84 -13.59 -33.58
C SER A 65 4.68 -14.51 -32.69
N GLU A 66 5.99 -14.28 -32.66
CA GLU A 66 6.96 -15.07 -31.90
C GLU A 66 6.80 -14.88 -30.38
N ASP A 67 6.27 -13.75 -29.92
CA ASP A 67 5.97 -13.50 -28.50
C ASP A 67 4.86 -14.45 -27.96
N PHE A 68 4.08 -15.07 -28.85
CA PHE A 68 2.96 -15.96 -28.51
C PHE A 68 3.20 -17.43 -28.87
N SER A 69 4.38 -17.79 -29.37
CA SER A 69 4.75 -19.19 -29.63
C SER A 69 5.36 -19.85 -28.39
N LEU A 70 4.93 -21.08 -28.09
CA LEU A 70 5.39 -21.90 -26.96
C LEU A 70 6.61 -22.75 -27.30
#